data_AF-A0A2M7RUT7-F1
#
_entry.id   AF-A0A2M7RUT7-F1
#
_cell.length_a   1.000
_cell.length_b   1.000
_cell.length_c   1.000
_cell.angle_alpha   90.00
_cell.angle_beta   90.00
_cell.angle_gamma   90.00
#
_symmetry.space_group_name_H-M   'P 1'
#
loop_
_entity.id
_entity.type
_entity.pdbx_description
1 polymer ?
#
loop_
_entity_poly.entity_id
_entity_poly.type
_entity_poly.pdbx_seq_one_letter_code
_entity_poly.pdbx_strand_id
1 'polypeptide(L)'
;YAFSGHKMFGPTGVGILYGKESILNELPPYQGGGDMIKTVTFEKTTYNELPHKFEAGTPNIVGGIGLGVAINYMNSIGIDNIEAYEHELLAYATEQIKQIEGVRIIGEAQNKASVLSFLVDGTHPTDIGMIIDKLGIAI
;
A
#
# COMPACT_ATOMS: atom_id res chain seq x y z
N TYR A 1 -1.28 -6.63 10.39
CA TYR A 1 -1.17 -5.43 9.55
C TYR A 1 -0.71 -5.85 8.17
N ALA A 2 -1.15 -5.20 7.10
CA ALA A 2 -0.74 -5.54 5.75
C ALA A 2 -0.52 -4.28 4.92
N PHE A 3 0.45 -4.31 4.00
CA PHE A 3 0.69 -3.24 3.05
C PHE A 3 1.28 -3.75 1.72
N SER A 4 1.15 -2.93 0.68
CA SER A 4 1.66 -3.21 -0.68
C SER A 4 2.88 -2.35 -0.98
N GLY A 5 3.94 -2.96 -1.52
CA GLY A 5 5.19 -2.24 -1.81
C GLY A 5 5.05 -1.14 -2.86
N HIS A 6 4.22 -1.35 -3.89
CA HIS A 6 4.01 -0.40 -4.98
C HIS A 6 3.26 0.90 -4.57
N LYS A 7 2.80 1.01 -3.32
CA LYS A 7 2.26 2.24 -2.73
C LYS A 7 3.27 2.97 -1.83
N MET A 8 4.48 2.43 -1.71
CA MET A 8 5.56 2.95 -0.88
C MET A 8 6.84 3.10 -1.70
N PHE A 9 6.73 3.56 -2.95
CA PHE A 9 7.85 3.69 -3.90
C PHE A 9 8.60 2.39 -4.22
N GLY A 10 8.09 1.23 -3.79
CA GLY A 10 8.63 -0.08 -4.09
C GLY A 10 8.11 -0.67 -5.42
N PRO A 11 8.65 -1.82 -5.84
CA PRO A 11 8.21 -2.48 -7.07
C PRO A 11 6.80 -3.09 -6.94
N THR A 12 6.19 -3.40 -8.08
CA THR A 12 4.95 -4.20 -8.14
C THR A 12 5.24 -5.68 -7.80
N GLY A 13 4.20 -6.42 -7.41
CA GLY A 13 4.32 -7.85 -7.12
C GLY A 13 5.03 -8.20 -5.81
N VAL A 14 5.13 -7.24 -4.87
CA VAL A 14 5.61 -7.46 -3.50
C VAL A 14 4.75 -6.71 -2.49
N GLY A 15 4.52 -7.32 -1.34
CA GLY A 15 3.79 -6.75 -0.21
C GLY A 15 4.15 -7.51 1.06
N ILE A 16 3.69 -7.01 2.21
CA ILE A 16 4.04 -7.55 3.53
C ILE A 16 2.78 -7.80 4.33
N LEU A 17 2.74 -8.96 4.97
CA LEU A 17 1.83 -9.27 6.06
C LEU A 17 2.63 -9.31 7.36
N TYR A 18 2.32 -8.41 8.28
CA TYR A 18 2.78 -8.47 9.66
C TYR A 18 1.72 -9.14 10.53
N GLY A 19 2.14 -10.18 11.25
CA GLY A 19 1.36 -10.83 12.30
C GLY A 19 2.23 -11.02 13.55
N LYS A 20 1.60 -10.98 14.73
CA LYS A 20 2.29 -11.38 15.96
C LYS A 20 2.70 -12.85 15.84
N GLU A 21 3.90 -13.17 16.27
CA GLU A 21 4.47 -14.50 16.14
C GLU A 21 3.56 -15.61 16.70
N SER A 22 3.00 -15.41 17.90
CA SER A 22 2.08 -16.37 18.51
C SER A 22 0.87 -16.67 17.63
N ILE A 23 0.30 -15.64 17.00
CA ILE A 23 -0.85 -15.76 16.10
C ILE A 23 -0.43 -16.50 14.82
N LEU A 24 0.71 -16.14 14.21
CA LEU A 24 1.19 -16.78 12.99
C LEU A 24 1.56 -18.25 13.19
N ASN A 25 2.01 -18.62 14.39
CA ASN A 25 2.28 -20.01 14.75
C ASN A 25 1.00 -20.85 14.81
N GLU A 26 -0.11 -20.29 15.31
CA GLU A 26 -1.42 -20.95 15.39
C GLU A 26 -2.09 -21.12 14.02
N LEU A 27 -1.81 -20.24 13.06
CA LEU A 27 -2.43 -20.31 11.74
C LEU A 27 -1.94 -21.53 10.94
N PRO A 28 -2.82 -22.24 10.20
CA PRO A 28 -2.37 -23.25 9.25
C PRO A 28 -1.61 -22.60 8.08
N PRO A 29 -0.68 -23.32 7.41
CA PRO A 29 -0.05 -22.81 6.20
C PRO A 29 -1.11 -22.54 5.10
N TYR A 30 -0.82 -21.58 4.23
CA TYR A 30 -1.75 -21.16 3.17
C TYR A 30 -1.39 -21.78 1.81
N GLN A 31 -0.29 -21.33 1.22
CA GLN A 31 0.23 -21.92 -0.02
C GLN A 31 1.19 -23.07 0.32
N GLY A 32 1.17 -24.13 -0.48
CA GLY A 32 2.03 -25.31 -0.30
C GLY A 32 3.02 -25.45 -1.45
N GLY A 33 4.24 -25.89 -1.15
CA GLY A 33 5.30 -26.07 -2.14
C GLY A 33 6.68 -26.21 -1.50
N GLY A 34 7.73 -25.99 -2.28
CA GLY A 34 9.10 -25.87 -1.77
C GLY A 34 9.25 -24.71 -0.77
N ASP A 35 10.39 -24.66 -0.07
CA ASP A 35 10.79 -23.65 0.94
C ASP A 35 9.94 -23.59 2.23
N MET A 36 8.62 -23.75 2.13
CA MET A 36 7.69 -23.72 3.28
C MET A 36 7.57 -25.05 4.04
N ILE A 37 8.13 -26.13 3.48
CA ILE A 37 8.17 -27.47 4.09
C ILE A 37 9.49 -27.72 4.82
N LYS A 38 9.43 -28.46 5.92
CA LYS A 38 10.61 -28.98 6.64
C LYS A 38 10.93 -30.41 6.23
N THR A 39 9.92 -31.25 6.05
CA THR A 39 10.06 -32.65 5.61
C THR A 39 8.79 -33.10 4.90
N VAL A 40 8.94 -33.88 3.84
CA VAL A 40 7.84 -34.41 3.02
C VAL A 40 8.08 -35.90 2.78
N THR A 41 7.07 -36.70 3.11
CA THR A 41 6.90 -38.09 2.64
C THR A 41 5.54 -38.20 1.94
N PHE A 42 5.24 -39.35 1.33
CA PHE A 42 3.90 -39.57 0.75
C PHE A 42 2.79 -39.58 1.80
N GLU A 43 3.10 -40.00 3.03
CA GLU A 43 2.15 -40.14 4.13
C GLU A 43 2.02 -38.87 4.98
N LYS A 44 3.08 -38.04 5.06
CA LYS A 44 3.10 -36.88 5.96
C LYS A 44 4.00 -35.74 5.47
N THR A 45 3.51 -34.53 5.66
CA THR A 45 4.29 -33.29 5.53
C THR A 45 4.39 -32.58 6.88
N THR A 46 5.57 -32.07 7.20
CA THR A 46 5.79 -31.13 8.31
C THR A 46 6.27 -29.80 7.75
N TYR A 47 5.75 -28.70 8.28
CA TYR A 47 6.00 -27.35 7.78
C TYR A 47 7.23 -26.71 8.42
N ASN A 48 7.79 -25.72 7.73
CA ASN A 48 8.89 -24.92 8.20
C ASN A 48 8.44 -23.95 9.31
N GLU A 49 9.41 -23.33 9.97
CA GLU A 49 9.19 -22.30 10.97
C GLU A 49 8.84 -20.96 10.31
N LEU A 50 8.40 -19.98 11.10
CA LEU A 50 8.14 -18.63 10.60
C LEU A 50 9.46 -17.95 10.20
N PRO A 51 9.47 -17.10 9.16
CA PRO A 51 8.34 -16.74 8.29
C PRO A 51 8.09 -17.74 7.15
N HIS A 52 9.03 -18.63 6.86
CA HIS A 52 9.03 -19.51 5.67
C HIS A 52 7.80 -20.40 5.55
N LYS A 53 7.14 -20.75 6.66
CA LYS A 53 5.82 -21.42 6.69
C LYS A 53 4.80 -20.81 5.72
N PHE A 54 4.89 -19.51 5.43
CA PHE A 54 3.96 -18.78 4.56
C PHE A 54 4.56 -18.34 3.22
N GLU A 55 5.80 -18.72 2.90
CA GLU A 55 6.53 -18.29 1.71
C GLU A 55 6.85 -19.51 0.83
N ALA A 56 5.81 -20.04 0.17
CA ALA A 56 5.92 -21.24 -0.65
C ALA A 56 6.59 -20.94 -2.01
N GLY A 57 7.63 -21.72 -2.33
CA GLY A 57 8.36 -21.62 -3.59
C GLY A 57 9.26 -20.41 -3.68
N THR A 58 9.95 -20.29 -4.82
CA THR A 58 10.89 -19.20 -5.04
C THR A 58 10.19 -17.84 -4.95
N PRO A 59 10.61 -16.95 -4.02
CA PRO A 59 9.95 -15.67 -3.84
C PRO A 59 10.29 -14.69 -4.97
N ASN A 60 9.61 -13.56 -5.01
CA ASN A 60 10.01 -12.41 -5.82
C ASN A 60 11.26 -11.74 -5.20
N ILE A 61 12.44 -12.35 -5.42
CA ILE A 61 13.71 -11.96 -4.79
C ILE A 61 14.03 -10.48 -5.08
N VAL A 62 13.95 -10.07 -6.35
CA VAL A 62 14.24 -8.68 -6.76
C VAL A 62 13.21 -7.72 -6.19
N GLY A 63 11.93 -8.14 -6.13
CA GLY A 63 10.87 -7.36 -5.49
C GLY A 63 11.13 -7.09 -4.02
N GLY A 64 11.55 -8.13 -3.26
CA GLY A 64 11.91 -8.00 -1.85
C GLY A 64 13.08 -7.06 -1.61
N ILE A 65 14.15 -7.17 -2.42
CA ILE A 65 15.31 -6.27 -2.35
C ILE A 65 14.90 -4.84 -2.67
N GLY A 66 14.14 -4.63 -3.76
CA GLY A 66 13.67 -3.31 -4.16
C GLY A 66 12.77 -2.65 -3.12
N LEU A 67 11.91 -3.42 -2.46
CA LEU A 67 11.11 -2.92 -1.35
C LEU A 67 11.99 -2.49 -0.16
N GLY A 68 13.04 -3.23 0.16
CA GLY A 68 14.01 -2.84 1.19
C GLY A 68 14.68 -1.50 0.90
N VAL A 69 15.05 -1.26 -0.37
CA VAL A 69 15.62 0.04 -0.80
C VAL A 69 14.58 1.16 -0.68
N ALA A 70 13.33 0.92 -1.06
CA ALA A 70 12.26 1.92 -0.95
C ALA A 70 11.97 2.30 0.50
N ILE A 71 11.97 1.33 1.42
CA ILE A 71 11.85 1.58 2.87
C ILE A 71 13.01 2.43 3.37
N ASN A 72 14.25 2.12 2.96
CA ASN A 72 15.42 2.92 3.34
C ASN A 72 15.34 4.36 2.81
N TYR A 73 14.84 4.55 1.60
CA TYR A 73 14.60 5.87 1.03
C TYR A 73 13.61 6.68 1.88
N MET A 74 12.45 6.12 2.19
CA MET A 74 11.46 6.78 3.05
C MET A 74 12.02 7.10 4.45
N ASN A 75 12.74 6.16 5.07
CA ASN A 75 13.39 6.37 6.37
C ASN A 75 14.46 7.47 6.32
N SER A 76 15.17 7.62 5.20
CA SER A 76 16.18 8.67 5.03
C SER A 76 15.58 10.08 4.98
N ILE A 77 14.35 10.21 4.49
CA ILE A 77 13.57 11.46 4.53
C ILE A 77 12.97 11.65 5.92
N GLY A 78 12.49 10.56 6.53
CA GLY A 78 11.82 10.53 7.82
C GLY A 78 10.30 10.59 7.66
N ILE A 79 9.60 9.65 8.31
CA ILE A 79 8.14 9.52 8.19
C ILE A 79 7.42 10.78 8.70
N ASP A 80 7.88 11.38 9.80
CA ASP A 80 7.28 12.60 10.35
C ASP A 80 7.42 13.79 9.38
N ASN A 81 8.53 13.86 8.64
CA ASN A 81 8.75 14.92 7.64
C ASN A 81 7.84 14.72 6.42
N ILE A 82 7.67 13.46 5.97
CA ILE A 82 6.75 13.11 4.89
C ILE A 82 5.32 13.48 5.30
N GLU A 83 4.89 13.07 6.50
CA GLU A 83 3.55 13.36 7.02
C GLU A 83 3.28 14.87 7.11
N ALA A 84 4.23 15.64 7.66
CA ALA A 84 4.08 17.09 7.78
C ALA A 84 3.94 17.77 6.40
N TYR A 85 4.77 17.38 5.44
CA TYR A 85 4.73 17.95 4.09
C TYR A 85 3.48 17.54 3.32
N GLU A 86 3.08 16.27 3.41
CA GLU A 86 1.82 15.79 2.84
C GLU A 86 0.62 16.52 3.42
N HIS A 87 0.64 16.83 4.73
CA HIS A 87 -0.42 17.59 5.39
C HIS A 87 -0.50 19.04 4.88
N GLU A 88 0.64 19.71 4.71
CA GLU A 88 0.71 21.05 4.13
C GLU A 88 0.09 21.09 2.72
N LEU A 89 0.45 20.13 1.87
CA LEU A 89 -0.11 20.01 0.51
C LEU A 89 -1.62 19.75 0.54
N LEU A 90 -2.10 18.88 1.44
CA LEU A 90 -3.53 18.60 1.58
C LEU A 90 -4.29 19.84 2.04
N ALA A 91 -3.75 20.59 3.01
CA ALA A 91 -4.39 21.80 3.53
C ALA A 91 -4.54 22.83 2.41
N TYR A 92 -3.47 23.08 1.65
CA TYR A 92 -3.48 23.99 0.52
C TYR A 92 -4.48 23.54 -0.57
N ALA A 93 -4.42 22.27 -1.00
CA ALA A 93 -5.33 21.75 -2.02
C ALA A 93 -6.80 21.82 -1.57
N THR A 94 -7.07 21.56 -0.28
CA THR A 94 -8.41 21.64 0.31
C THR A 94 -8.93 23.08 0.33
N GLU A 95 -8.08 24.05 0.69
CA GLU A 95 -8.44 25.47 0.64
C GLU A 95 -8.78 25.90 -0.80
N GLN A 96 -7.94 25.54 -1.76
CA GLN A 96 -8.14 25.91 -3.16
C GLN A 96 -9.39 25.28 -3.77
N ILE A 97 -9.64 23.99 -3.52
CA ILE A 97 -10.79 23.31 -4.13
C ILE A 97 -12.13 23.84 -3.57
N LYS A 98 -12.15 24.30 -2.31
CA LYS A 98 -13.34 24.87 -1.67
C LYS A 98 -13.77 26.21 -2.27
N GLN A 99 -12.89 26.87 -3.03
CA GLN A 99 -13.23 28.10 -3.75
C GLN A 99 -14.00 27.84 -5.06
N ILE A 100 -14.07 26.58 -5.51
CA ILE A 100 -14.76 26.22 -6.76
C ILE A 100 -16.25 26.00 -6.46
N GLU A 101 -17.09 26.79 -7.12
CA GLU A 101 -18.54 26.65 -7.00
C GLU A 101 -19.02 25.26 -7.43
N GLY A 102 -19.95 24.68 -6.67
CA GLY A 102 -20.49 23.34 -6.92
C GLY A 102 -19.56 22.19 -6.53
N VAL A 103 -18.37 22.45 -5.96
CA VAL A 103 -17.53 21.38 -5.43
C VAL A 103 -18.07 20.86 -4.11
N ARG A 104 -18.11 19.52 -3.99
CA ARG A 104 -18.36 18.81 -2.74
C ARG A 104 -17.22 17.84 -2.44
N ILE A 105 -16.54 18.04 -1.31
CA ILE A 105 -15.53 17.10 -0.82
C ILE A 105 -16.20 15.89 -0.17
N ILE A 106 -15.67 14.70 -0.44
CA ILE A 106 -16.07 13.44 0.18
C ILE A 106 -15.01 13.03 1.21
N GLY A 107 -15.38 13.12 2.49
CA GLY A 107 -14.51 12.80 3.63
C GLY A 107 -13.73 14.02 4.14
N GLU A 108 -14.24 14.61 5.23
CA GLU A 108 -13.69 15.80 5.91
C GLU A 108 -13.27 15.48 7.36
N ALA A 109 -12.75 14.28 7.60
CA ALA A 109 -12.22 13.93 8.91
C ALA A 109 -11.06 14.88 9.28
N GLN A 110 -10.98 15.25 10.57
CA GLN A 110 -9.96 16.17 11.08
C GLN A 110 -8.54 15.68 10.80
N ASN A 111 -8.30 14.38 11.02
CA ASN A 111 -7.06 13.71 10.67
C ASN A 111 -7.36 12.72 9.54
N LYS A 112 -6.80 12.96 8.36
CA LYS A 112 -6.97 12.12 7.18
C LYS A 112 -5.67 12.06 6.39
N ALA A 113 -5.51 10.98 5.62
CA ALA A 113 -4.44 10.89 4.64
C ALA A 113 -4.58 11.99 3.58
N SER A 114 -3.48 12.31 2.90
CA SER A 114 -3.41 13.32 1.82
C SER A 114 -4.05 12.82 0.53
N VAL A 115 -5.35 12.57 0.61
CA VAL A 115 -6.24 12.14 -0.46
C VAL A 115 -7.48 13.04 -0.45
N LEU A 116 -7.79 13.61 -1.61
CA LEU A 116 -8.90 14.55 -1.80
C LEU A 116 -9.88 13.99 -2.82
N SER A 117 -10.91 13.30 -2.34
CA SER A 117 -12.04 12.88 -3.17
C SER A 117 -13.09 13.99 -3.21
N PHE A 118 -13.60 14.31 -4.40
CA PHE A 118 -14.60 15.36 -4.58
C PHE A 118 -15.56 15.06 -5.73
N LEU A 119 -16.67 15.78 -5.74
CA LEU A 119 -17.65 15.84 -6.81
C LEU A 119 -17.79 17.29 -7.26
N VAL A 120 -18.20 17.52 -8.50
CA VAL A 120 -18.55 18.85 -9.03
C VAL A 120 -19.98 18.79 -9.55
N ASP A 121 -20.85 19.62 -9.01
CA ASP A 121 -22.27 19.64 -9.37
C ASP A 121 -22.48 19.80 -10.87
N GLY A 122 -23.42 19.02 -11.41
CA GLY A 122 -23.73 19.02 -12.84
C GLY A 122 -22.73 18.29 -13.74
N THR A 123 -21.74 17.59 -13.18
CA THR A 123 -20.75 16.81 -13.95
C THR A 123 -20.62 15.38 -13.43
N HIS A 124 -20.32 14.43 -14.34
CA HIS A 124 -19.93 13.09 -13.95
C HIS A 124 -18.40 13.06 -13.66
N PRO A 125 -17.93 12.39 -12.59
CA PRO A 125 -16.50 12.38 -12.22
C PRO A 125 -15.56 11.93 -13.35
N THR A 126 -16.01 10.99 -14.19
CA THR A 126 -15.26 10.53 -15.36
C THR A 126 -14.99 11.66 -16.36
N ASP A 127 -15.94 12.58 -16.56
CA ASP A 127 -15.77 13.70 -17.49
C ASP A 127 -14.70 14.67 -16.98
N ILE A 128 -14.73 14.97 -15.68
CA ILE A 128 -13.69 15.78 -15.03
C ILE A 128 -12.32 15.13 -15.22
N GLY A 129 -12.20 13.83 -14.91
CA GLY A 129 -10.95 13.08 -15.08
C GLY A 129 -10.42 13.12 -16.52
N MET A 130 -11.29 12.91 -17.51
CA MET A 130 -10.90 12.97 -18.93
C MET A 130 -10.47 14.37 -19.39
N ILE A 131 -11.12 15.43 -18.88
CA ILE A 131 -10.79 16.81 -19.27
C ILE A 131 -9.42 17.20 -18.71
N ILE A 132 -9.15 16.93 -17.44
CA ILE A 132 -7.89 17.32 -16.81
C ILE A 132 -6.72 16.43 -17.22
N ASP A 133 -6.97 15.17 -17.61
CA ASP A 133 -5.96 14.31 -18.25
C ASP A 133 -5.44 14.95 -19.55
N LYS A 134 -6.34 15.53 -20.35
CA LYS A 134 -5.95 16.31 -21.55
C LYS A 134 -5.14 17.58 -21.23
N LEU A 135 -5.19 18.05 -19.98
CA LEU A 135 -4.38 19.15 -19.47
C LEU A 135 -3.08 18.66 -18.79
N GLY A 136 -2.81 17.35 -18.82
CA GLY A 136 -1.60 16.74 -18.27
C GLY A 136 -1.67 16.41 -16.78
N ILE A 137 -2.87 16.36 -16.19
CA ILE A 137 -3.08 16.06 -14.77
C ILE A 137 -3.72 14.68 -14.64
N ALA A 138 -3.01 13.75 -14.00
CA ALA A 138 -3.51 12.44 -13.64
C ALA A 138 -4.11 12.47 -12.22
N ILE A 139 -5.39 12.09 -12.08
CA ILE A 139 -6.08 11.91 -10.80
C ILE A 139 -6.78 10.55 -10.72
#